data_AF-Q93ED8-F1
#
_entry.id   AF-Q93ED8-F1
#
_cell.length_a   1.000
_cell.length_b   1.000
_cell.length_c   1.000
_cell.angle_alpha   90.00
_cell.angle_beta   90.00
_cell.angle_gamma   90.00
#
_symmetry.space_group_name_H-M   'P 1'
#
loop_
_entity.id
_entity.type
_entity.pdbx_description
1 polymer ?
#
loop_
_entity_poly.entity_id
_entity_poly.type
_entity_poly.pdbx_seq_one_letter_code
_entity_poly.pdbx_strand_id
1 'polypeptide(L)'
;QFIQDVNKKPLISSIISFEATEQESEIEIALAYNEGYDEKLLSFVNNIRTPDGGTHEAGFRAGLSRAIMNYIEANANAREKDAKVSGEDVREG
;
A
#
# COMPACT_ATOMS: atom_id res chain seq x y z
N GLN A 1 4.97 0.75 15.16
CA GLN A 1 3.99 0.53 16.25
C GLN A 1 2.57 0.42 15.72
N PHE A 2 1.99 1.47 15.12
CA PHE A 2 0.58 1.48 14.69
C PHE A 2 0.14 0.25 13.86
N ILE A 3 0.92 -0.15 12.84
CA ILE A 3 0.61 -1.35 12.02
C ILE A 3 0.54 -2.63 12.88
N GLN A 4 1.46 -2.79 13.82
CA GLN A 4 1.51 -3.97 14.68
C GLN A 4 0.31 -4.04 15.61
N ASP A 5 -0.20 -2.89 16.07
CA ASP A 5 -1.35 -2.83 16.96
C ASP A 5 -2.67 -3.11 16.22
N VAL A 6 -2.78 -2.64 14.97
CA VAL A 6 -4.01 -2.81 14.17
C VAL A 6 -4.07 -4.14 13.44
N ASN A 7 -2.93 -4.77 13.14
CA ASN A 7 -2.88 -6.06 12.47
C ASN A 7 -2.96 -7.22 13.47
N LYS A 8 -3.71 -8.27 13.12
CA LYS A 8 -3.90 -9.47 13.96
C LYS A 8 -3.34 -10.75 13.33
N LYS A 9 -3.00 -10.71 12.04
CA LYS A 9 -2.48 -11.85 11.28
C LYS A 9 -0.96 -11.78 11.20
N PRO A 10 -0.23 -12.89 11.00
CA PRO A 10 1.22 -12.83 10.80
C PRO A 10 1.60 -11.94 9.62
N LEU A 11 2.64 -11.12 9.80
CA LEU A 11 3.20 -10.30 8.72
C LEU A 11 4.11 -11.17 7.83
N ILE A 12 3.93 -11.06 6.52
CA ILE A 12 4.78 -11.73 5.53
C ILE A 12 5.87 -10.82 4.96
N SER A 13 5.74 -9.51 5.19
CA SER A 13 6.75 -8.52 4.81
C SER A 13 7.28 -7.77 6.03
N SER A 14 8.45 -7.15 5.88
CA SER A 14 8.88 -6.07 6.77
C SER A 14 7.91 -4.89 6.65
N ILE A 15 7.78 -4.12 7.73
CA ILE A 15 7.08 -2.84 7.68
C ILE A 15 7.92 -1.85 6.87
N ILE A 16 7.30 -1.27 5.86
CA ILE A 16 7.88 -0.21 5.04
C ILE A 16 7.24 1.09 5.51
N SER A 17 8.05 2.08 5.85
CA SER A 17 7.60 3.43 6.22
C SER A 17 8.41 4.48 5.49
N PHE A 18 7.74 5.50 5.00
CA PHE A 18 8.38 6.63 4.35
C PHE A 18 7.51 7.87 4.45
N GLU A 19 8.17 9.02 4.34
CA GLU A 19 7.57 10.35 4.38
C GLU A 19 7.95 11.10 3.12
N ALA A 20 7.05 11.94 2.64
CA ALA A 20 7.29 12.84 1.53
C ALA A 20 6.59 14.17 1.78
N THR A 21 7.26 15.25 1.41
CA THR A 21 6.70 16.60 1.42
C THR A 21 6.74 17.13 0.00
N GLU A 22 5.58 17.52 -0.52
CA GLU A 22 5.46 18.18 -1.82
C GLU A 22 4.67 19.48 -1.66
N GLN A 23 5.30 20.60 -2.00
CA GLN A 23 4.76 21.95 -1.80
C GLN A 23 4.36 22.19 -0.33
N GLU A 24 3.06 22.26 -0.04
CA GLU A 24 2.50 22.47 1.29
C GLU A 24 1.84 21.19 1.85
N SER A 25 1.96 20.06 1.16
CA SER A 25 1.38 18.78 1.57
C SER A 25 2.44 17.83 2.08
N GLU A 26 2.23 17.32 3.29
CA GLU A 26 3.04 16.29 3.93
C GLU A 26 2.27 14.96 3.93
N ILE A 27 2.96 13.89 3.56
CA ILE A 27 2.40 12.54 3.49
C ILE A 27 3.34 11.61 4.25
N GLU A 28 2.80 10.92 5.24
CA GLU A 28 3.45 9.81 5.93
C GLU A 28 2.71 8.52 5.61
N ILE A 29 3.44 7.50 5.17
CA ILE A 29 2.88 6.19 4.85
C ILE A 29 3.66 5.13 5.62
N ALA A 30 2.92 4.19 6.19
CA ALA A 30 3.47 2.92 6.63
C ALA A 30 2.58 1.80 6.11
N LEU A 31 3.18 0.73 5.56
CA LEU A 31 2.46 -0.45 5.09
C LEU A 31 3.23 -1.75 5.39
N ALA A 32 2.50 -2.85 5.44
CA ALA A 32 3.04 -4.21 5.50
C ALA A 32 1.99 -5.18 4.98
N TYR A 33 2.42 -6.28 4.37
CA TYR A 33 1.57 -7.37 3.94
C TYR A 33 1.43 -8.42 5.04
N ASN A 34 0.25 -8.98 5.18
CA ASN A 34 -0.06 -10.08 6.09
C ASN A 34 -0.63 -11.30 5.34
N GLU A 35 -0.77 -12.44 6.02
CA GLU A 35 -1.29 -13.69 5.41
C GLU A 35 -2.80 -13.67 5.09
N GLY A 36 -3.47 -12.54 5.28
CA GLY A 36 -4.88 -12.36 5.00
C GLY A 36 -5.18 -12.03 3.54
N TYR A 37 -6.48 -12.02 3.22
CA TYR A 37 -7.00 -11.66 1.90
C TYR A 37 -7.63 -10.25 1.88
N ASP A 38 -7.88 -9.68 3.07
CA ASP A 38 -8.63 -8.43 3.22
C ASP A 38 -7.67 -7.23 3.23
N GLU A 39 -7.91 -6.26 2.35
CA GLU A 39 -7.23 -4.96 2.41
C GLU A 39 -7.63 -4.23 3.71
N LYS A 40 -6.63 -3.86 4.52
CA LYS A 40 -6.85 -2.97 5.67
C LYS A 40 -6.14 -1.63 5.50
N LEU A 41 -6.87 -0.68 4.92
CA LEU A 41 -6.40 0.69 4.75
C LEU A 41 -6.99 1.61 5.84
N LEU A 42 -6.12 2.38 6.50
CA LEU A 42 -6.52 3.41 7.47
C LEU A 42 -5.85 4.72 7.06
N SER A 43 -6.65 5.76 6.85
CA SER A 43 -6.16 7.05 6.38
C SER A 43 -6.57 8.20 7.30
N PHE A 44 -5.76 9.25 7.28
CA PHE A 44 -5.88 10.40 8.16
C PHE A 44 -5.52 11.68 7.40
N VAL A 45 -6.18 12.78 7.74
CA VAL A 45 -5.82 14.14 7.31
C VAL A 45 -5.75 14.99 8.56
N ASN A 46 -4.60 15.62 8.83
CA ASN A 46 -4.38 16.42 10.04
C ASN A 46 -4.76 15.68 11.33
N ASN A 47 -4.35 14.41 11.45
CA ASN A 47 -4.66 13.50 12.56
C ASN A 47 -6.14 13.10 12.72
N ILE A 48 -7.02 13.51 11.80
CA ILE A 48 -8.44 13.12 11.80
C ILE A 48 -8.61 11.92 10.87
N ARG A 49 -9.21 10.83 11.38
CA ARG A 49 -9.51 9.64 10.59
C ARG A 49 -10.52 9.95 9.50
N THR A 50 -10.24 9.52 8.27
CA THR A 50 -11.15 9.63 7.11
C THR A 50 -11.75 8.25 6.78
N PRO A 51 -12.88 7.86 7.41
CA PRO A 51 -13.45 6.51 7.25
C PRO A 51 -13.96 6.23 5.83
N ASP A 52 -14.42 7.28 5.14
CA ASP A 52 -14.90 7.21 3.76
C ASP A 52 -13.77 7.42 2.73
N GLY A 53 -12.54 7.55 3.22
CA GLY A 53 -11.36 7.79 2.42
C GLY A 53 -11.27 9.19 1.83
N GLY A 54 -10.81 9.28 0.58
CA GLY A 54 -10.60 10.55 -0.10
C GLY A 54 -9.59 10.45 -1.23
N THR A 55 -9.15 11.62 -1.70
CA THR A 55 -8.19 11.75 -2.80
C THR A 55 -6.82 11.16 -2.46
N HIS A 56 -6.38 11.29 -1.20
CA HIS A 56 -5.14 10.72 -0.69
C HIS A 56 -5.14 9.19 -0.76
N GLU A 57 -6.24 8.52 -0.39
CA GLU A 57 -6.35 7.06 -0.51
C GLU A 57 -6.35 6.60 -1.97
N ALA A 58 -7.14 7.25 -2.81
CA ALA A 58 -7.22 6.91 -4.24
C ALA A 58 -5.85 7.08 -4.92
N GLY A 59 -5.15 8.18 -4.59
CA GLY A 59 -3.79 8.44 -5.04
C GLY A 59 -2.80 7.38 -4.56
N PHE A 60 -2.84 7.01 -3.28
CA PHE A 60 -1.99 5.96 -2.72
C PHE A 60 -2.22 4.61 -3.41
N ARG A 61 -3.47 4.17 -3.57
CA ARG A 61 -3.80 2.90 -4.25
C ARG A 61 -3.29 2.87 -5.69
N ALA A 62 -3.49 3.95 -6.43
CA ALA A 62 -3.01 4.06 -7.81
C ALA A 62 -1.47 4.07 -7.87
N GLY A 63 -0.83 4.83 -6.99
CA GLY A 63 0.63 4.94 -6.90
C GLY A 63 1.30 3.61 -6.55
N LEU A 64 0.79 2.91 -5.53
CA LEU A 64 1.29 1.61 -5.08
C LEU A 64 1.17 0.57 -6.19
N SER A 65 -0.02 0.48 -6.81
CA SER A 65 -0.27 -0.45 -7.92
C SER A 65 0.72 -0.20 -9.06
N ARG A 66 0.93 1.07 -9.44
CA ARG A 66 1.87 1.45 -10.48
C ARG A 66 3.32 1.12 -10.11
N ALA A 67 3.74 1.37 -8.87
CA ALA A 67 5.08 1.07 -8.41
C ALA A 67 5.39 -0.43 -8.50
N ILE A 68 4.45 -1.28 -8.06
CA ILE A 68 4.60 -2.73 -8.11
C ILE A 68 4.57 -3.25 -9.56
N MET A 69 3.63 -2.78 -10.39
CA MET A 69 3.58 -3.16 -11.80
C MET A 69 4.88 -2.80 -12.54
N ASN A 70 5.40 -1.58 -12.34
CA ASN A 70 6.68 -1.17 -12.93
C ASN A 70 7.84 -2.05 -12.45
N TYR A 71 7.86 -2.42 -11.17
CA TYR A 71 8.89 -3.30 -10.62
C TYR A 71 8.83 -4.70 -11.25
N ILE A 72 7.64 -5.28 -11.37
CA ILE A 72 7.43 -6.58 -12.03
C ILE A 72 7.87 -6.51 -13.50
N GLU A 73 7.46 -5.47 -14.24
CA GLU A 73 7.82 -5.32 -15.65
C GLU A 73 9.35 -5.26 -15.86
N ALA A 74 10.06 -4.57 -14.97
CA ALA A 74 11.50 -4.40 -15.03
C ALA A 74 12.29 -5.64 -14.56
N ASN A 75 11.79 -6.40 -13.58
CA ASN A 75 12.59 -7.44 -12.89
C ASN A 75 12.09 -8.87 -13.08
N ALA A 76 10.84 -9.07 -13.49
CA ALA A 76 10.25 -10.40 -13.57
C ALA A 76 10.78 -11.20 -14.78
N ASN A 77 10.91 -12.51 -14.60
CA ASN A 77 11.29 -13.40 -15.68
C ASN A 77 10.18 -13.49 -16.73
N ALA A 78 10.50 -13.91 -17.96
CA ALA A 78 9.54 -13.95 -19.07
C ALA A 78 8.22 -14.70 -18.75
N ARG A 79 8.27 -15.72 -17.89
CA ARG A 79 7.08 -16.48 -17.43
C ARG A 79 6.19 -15.71 -16.46
N GLU A 80 6.79 -14.84 -15.65
CA GLU A 80 6.08 -14.01 -14.65
C GLU A 80 5.50 -12.75 -15.31
N LYS A 81 6.06 -12.29 -16.43
CA LYS A 81 5.52 -11.18 -17.23
C LYS A 81 4.16 -11.49 -17.87
N ASP A 82 3.85 -12.76 -18.10
CA ASP A 82 2.53 -13.19 -18.59
C ASP A 82 1.45 -13.19 -17.48
N ALA A 83 1.85 -13.12 -16.21
CA ALA A 83 0.92 -13.00 -15.10
C ALA A 83 0.39 -11.56 -15.03
N LYS A 84 -0.88 -11.38 -15.40
CA LYS A 84 -1.57 -10.09 -15.26
C LYS A 84 -1.89 -9.85 -13.78
N VAL A 85 -1.05 -9.08 -13.10
CA VAL A 85 -1.32 -8.60 -11.74
C VAL A 85 -2.27 -7.41 -11.81
N SER A 86 -3.40 -7.50 -11.12
CA SER A 86 -4.38 -6.43 -10.99
C SER A 86 -4.13 -5.56 -9.76
N GLY A 87 -4.80 -4.42 -9.67
CA GLY A 87 -4.74 -3.56 -8.48
C GLY A 87 -5.41 -4.18 -7.25
N GLU A 88 -6.28 -5.18 -7.42
CA GLU A 88 -6.84 -5.94 -6.30
C GLU A 88 -5.80 -6.90 -5.74
N ASP A 89 -5.07 -7.61 -6.60
CA ASP A 89 -3.99 -8.52 -6.20
C ASP A 89 -2.89 -7.78 -5.41
N VAL A 90 -2.60 -6.53 -5.80
CA VAL A 90 -1.63 -5.68 -5.08
C VAL A 90 -2.08 -5.32 -3.66
N ARG A 91 -3.39 -5.26 -3.41
CA ARG A 91 -3.95 -4.80 -2.12
C ARG A 91 -4.39 -5.95 -1.23
N GLU A 92 -4.18 -7.19 -1.67
CA GLU A 92 -4.46 -8.37 -0.88
C GLU A 92 -3.45 -8.49 0.28
N GLY A 93 -3.97 -8.58 1.51
CA GLY A 93 -3.18 -8.70 2.74
C GLY A 93 -2.80 -7.37 3.38
#